data_AF-A0A7X6PAA0-F1
#
_entry.id   AF-A0A7X6PAA0-F1
#
_cell.length_a   1.000
_cell.length_b   1.000
_cell.length_c   1.000
_cell.angle_alpha   90.00
_cell.angle_beta   90.00
_cell.angle_gamma   90.00
#
_symmetry.space_group_name_H-M   'P 1'
#
loop_
_entity.id
_entity.type
_entity.pdbx_description
1 polymer ?
#
loop_
_entity_poly.entity_id
_entity_poly.type
_entity_poly.pdbx_seq_one_letter_code
_entity_poly.pdbx_strand_id
1 'polypeptide(L)'
;MAVSEYDVKCYGFLLNYLEENDPADEIEVISRLSYEKEWDSIPLELKQKILEIDKIILDKYAPNFNYPLWKRFIQILKSHQ
;
A
#
# COMPACT_ATOMS: atom_id res chain seq x y z
N MET A 1 -5.11 0.11 -15.99
CA MET A 1 -4.88 1.57 -16.04
C MET A 1 -3.57 1.75 -15.34
N ALA A 2 -2.57 2.30 -16.03
CA ALA A 2 -1.21 2.35 -15.50
C ALA A 2 -1.16 3.13 -14.19
N VAL A 3 -0.37 2.61 -13.23
CA VAL A 3 -0.12 3.30 -11.96
C VAL A 3 0.65 4.58 -12.24
N SER A 4 0.11 5.71 -11.79
CA SER A 4 0.66 7.05 -11.98
C SER A 4 1.19 7.63 -10.68
N GLU A 5 1.82 8.81 -10.76
CA GLU A 5 2.23 9.58 -9.58
C GLU A 5 1.05 9.90 -8.64
N TYR A 6 -0.14 10.12 -9.19
CA TYR A 6 -1.33 10.41 -8.40
C TYR A 6 -1.73 9.21 -7.53
N ASP A 7 -1.67 8.00 -8.10
CA ASP A 7 -2.00 6.76 -7.40
C ASP A 7 -1.01 6.51 -6.24
N VAL A 8 0.29 6.73 -6.48
CA VAL A 8 1.30 6.61 -5.41
C VAL A 8 1.13 7.68 -4.33
N LYS A 9 0.72 8.89 -4.72
CA LYS A 9 0.42 9.97 -3.75
C LYS A 9 -0.79 9.61 -2.87
N CYS A 10 -1.87 9.11 -3.47
CA CYS A 10 -3.05 8.63 -2.75
C CYS A 10 -2.69 7.49 -1.80
N TYR A 11 -1.89 6.54 -2.27
CA TYR A 11 -1.39 5.46 -1.42
C TYR A 11 -0.59 5.98 -0.22
N GLY A 12 0.18 7.06 -0.37
CA GLY A 12 0.86 7.72 0.74
C GLY A 12 -0.08 8.27 1.82
N PHE A 13 -1.30 8.69 1.47
CA PHE A 13 -2.29 9.15 2.44
C PHE A 13 -2.83 8.03 3.33
N LEU A 14 -2.67 6.76 2.93
CA LEU A 14 -2.98 5.61 3.78
C LEU A 14 -2.31 5.71 5.16
N LEU A 15 -1.09 6.23 5.23
CA LEU A 15 -0.39 6.39 6.52
C LEU A 15 -1.16 7.30 7.49
N ASN A 16 -1.77 8.37 6.98
CA ASN A 16 -2.60 9.27 7.78
C ASN A 16 -3.91 8.58 8.18
N TYR A 17 -4.56 7.86 7.25
CA TYR A 17 -5.79 7.13 7.54
C TYR A 17 -5.57 6.04 8.61
N LEU A 18 -4.45 5.33 8.56
CA LEU A 18 -4.08 4.33 9.55
C LEU A 18 -3.78 4.96 10.92
N GLU A 19 -3.21 6.16 10.97
CA GLU A 19 -2.95 6.89 12.21
C GLU A 19 -4.25 7.40 12.85
N GLU A 20 -5.18 7.91 12.04
CA GLU A 20 -6.47 8.43 12.50
C GLU A 20 -7.54 7.35 12.69
N ASN A 21 -7.23 6.09 12.33
CA ASN A 21 -8.18 4.97 12.27
C ASN A 21 -9.42 5.31 11.41
N ASP A 22 -9.17 5.97 10.27
CA ASP A 22 -10.17 6.39 9.30
C ASP A 22 -10.53 5.22 8.36
N PRO A 23 -11.83 4.90 8.17
CA PRO A 23 -12.27 3.81 7.30
C PRO A 23 -11.99 4.01 5.80
N ALA A 24 -11.50 5.18 5.38
CA ALA A 24 -11.00 5.40 4.03
C ALA A 24 -9.73 4.58 3.72
N ASP A 25 -9.08 3.99 4.73
CA ASP A 25 -7.91 3.11 4.60
C ASP A 25 -8.17 1.92 3.65
N GLU A 26 -9.36 1.32 3.71
CA GLU A 26 -9.71 0.13 2.91
C GLU A 26 -9.58 0.37 1.40
N ILE A 27 -9.90 1.59 0.93
CA ILE A 27 -9.82 1.94 -0.49
C ILE A 27 -8.37 1.93 -0.95
N GLU A 28 -7.46 2.55 -0.18
CA GLU A 28 -6.04 2.62 -0.53
C GLU A 28 -5.36 1.24 -0.41
N VAL A 29 -5.80 0.41 0.55
CA VAL A 29 -5.37 -1.00 0.65
C VAL A 29 -5.74 -1.77 -0.62
N ILE A 30 -6.97 -1.61 -1.13
CA ILE A 30 -7.41 -2.26 -2.38
C ILE A 30 -6.63 -1.71 -3.59
N SER A 31 -6.40 -0.39 -3.64
CA SER A 31 -5.63 0.26 -4.70
C SER A 31 -4.21 -0.32 -4.76
N ARG A 32 -3.50 -0.41 -3.64
CA ARG A 32 -2.15 -0.98 -3.60
C ARG A 32 -2.12 -2.45 -4.01
N LEU A 33 -3.12 -3.25 -3.63
CA LEU A 33 -3.24 -4.64 -4.10
C LEU A 33 -3.42 -4.72 -5.62
N SER A 34 -4.05 -3.72 -6.24
CA SER A 34 -4.24 -3.67 -7.69
C SER A 34 -2.95 -3.38 -8.45
N TYR A 35 -1.97 -2.71 -7.82
CA TYR A 35 -0.67 -2.38 -8.44
C TYR A 35 0.11 -3.62 -8.83
N GLU A 36 -0.09 -4.74 -8.14
CA GLU A 36 0.55 -6.03 -8.46
C GLU A 36 0.31 -6.48 -9.90
N LYS A 37 -0.85 -6.13 -10.47
CA LYS A 37 -1.20 -6.48 -11.87
C LYS A 37 -0.37 -5.72 -12.89
N GLU A 38 0.11 -4.55 -12.51
CA GLU A 38 0.85 -3.64 -13.38
C GLU A 38 2.31 -3.51 -12.90
N TRP A 39 2.74 -4.29 -11.91
CA TRP A 39 4.04 -4.10 -11.25
C TRP A 39 5.18 -4.00 -12.25
N ASP A 40 5.26 -4.88 -13.23
CA ASP A 40 6.34 -4.86 -14.23
C ASP A 40 6.35 -3.61 -15.12
N SER A 41 5.21 -2.95 -15.33
CA SER A 41 5.09 -1.72 -16.12
C SER A 41 5.25 -0.44 -15.29
N ILE A 42 5.27 -0.51 -13.95
CA ILE A 42 5.46 0.67 -13.10
C ILE A 42 6.90 1.22 -13.26
N PRO A 43 7.08 2.54 -13.50
CA PRO A 43 8.38 3.19 -13.47
C PRO A 43 9.16 2.93 -12.18
N LEU A 44 10.48 2.78 -12.27
CA LEU A 44 11.33 2.45 -11.14
C LEU A 44 11.21 3.46 -9.97
N GLU A 45 11.11 4.75 -10.28
CA GLU A 45 10.95 5.80 -9.26
C GLU A 45 9.66 5.64 -8.45
N LEU A 46 8.58 5.17 -9.09
CA LEU A 46 7.29 4.96 -8.44
C LEU A 46 7.33 3.69 -7.60
N LYS A 47 7.97 2.62 -8.10
CA LYS A 47 8.22 1.41 -7.30
C LYS A 47 8.96 1.73 -6.02
N GLN A 48 10.03 2.53 -6.09
CA GLN A 48 10.81 2.93 -4.91
C GLN A 48 9.94 3.63 -3.86
N LYS A 49 9.13 4.62 -4.27
CA LYS A 49 8.19 5.32 -3.38
C LYS A 49 7.15 4.37 -2.77
N ILE A 50 6.61 3.43 -3.56
CA ILE A 50 5.66 2.43 -3.06
C ILE A 50 6.33 1.55 -2.00
N LEU A 51 7.55 1.07 -2.23
CA LEU A 51 8.28 0.22 -1.29
C LEU A 51 8.66 0.95 0.00
N GLU A 52 8.95 2.26 -0.08
CA GLU A 52 9.17 3.10 1.11
C GLU A 52 7.91 3.16 1.99
N ILE A 53 6.74 3.36 1.38
CA ILE A 53 5.45 3.36 2.09
C ILE A 53 5.16 1.96 2.67
N ASP A 54 5.34 0.90 1.86
CA ASP A 54 5.14 -0.50 2.29
C ASP A 54 5.97 -0.81 3.54
N LYS A 55 7.23 -0.36 3.59
CA LYS A 55 8.11 -0.53 4.75
C LYS A 55 7.55 0.14 6.00
N ILE A 56 7.09 1.39 5.89
CA ILE A 56 6.50 2.12 7.03
C ILE A 56 5.27 1.37 7.56
N ILE A 57 4.43 0.85 6.65
CA ILE A 57 3.24 0.07 7.01
C ILE A 57 3.62 -1.21 7.74
N LEU A 58 4.59 -1.96 7.23
CA LEU A 58 5.06 -3.20 7.84
C LEU A 58 5.63 -2.96 9.24
N ASP A 59 6.43 -1.90 9.41
CA ASP A 59 7.14 -1.62 10.66
C ASP A 59 6.18 -1.11 11.76
N LYS A 60 5.18 -0.29 11.39
CA LYS A 60 4.33 0.41 12.38
C LYS A 60 2.91 -0.13 12.50
N TYR A 61 2.33 -0.65 11.43
CA TYR A 61 0.88 -0.89 11.34
C TYR A 61 0.51 -2.34 11.07
N ALA A 62 1.45 -3.21 10.66
CA ALA A 62 1.18 -4.63 10.43
C ALA A 62 0.41 -5.35 11.55
N PRO A 63 0.69 -5.14 12.86
CA PRO A 63 -0.04 -5.83 13.93
C PRO A 63 -1.39 -5.19 14.29
N ASN A 64 -1.71 -4.00 13.77
CA ASN A 64 -2.83 -3.19 14.25
C ASN A 64 -4.21 -3.75 13.84
N PHE A 65 -4.28 -4.54 12.77
CA PHE A 65 -5.54 -5.02 12.20
C PHE A 65 -5.51 -6.54 11.93
N ASN A 66 -6.67 -7.20 12.07
CA ASN A 66 -6.78 -8.66 12.00
C ASN A 66 -7.93 -9.15 11.09
N TYR A 67 -8.28 -8.37 10.07
CA TYR A 67 -9.31 -8.73 9.09
C TYR A 67 -8.69 -9.35 7.80
N PRO A 68 -9.45 -10.15 7.02
CA PRO A 68 -8.89 -10.90 5.88
C PRO A 68 -8.21 -10.05 4.82
N LEU A 69 -8.78 -8.89 4.48
CA LEU A 69 -8.21 -7.96 3.50
C LEU A 69 -6.83 -7.44 3.97
N TRP A 70 -6.71 -7.01 5.23
CA TRP A 70 -5.44 -6.57 5.81
C TRP A 70 -4.38 -7.67 5.81
N LYS A 71 -4.74 -8.90 6.16
CA LYS A 71 -3.80 -10.03 6.13
C LYS A 71 -3.22 -10.26 4.74
N ARG A 72 -4.08 -10.21 3.72
CA ARG A 72 -3.66 -10.33 2.31
C ARG A 72 -2.76 -9.18 1.90
N PHE A 73 -3.12 -7.96 2.29
CA PHE A 73 -2.31 -6.77 2.07
C PHE A 73 -0.91 -6.94 2.64
N ILE A 74 -0.78 -7.21 3.95
CA ILE A 74 0.52 -7.43 4.60
C ILE A 74 1.34 -8.56 3.97
N GLN A 75 0.70 -9.63 3.48
CA GLN A 75 1.39 -10.70 2.75
C GLN A 75 2.03 -10.20 1.44
N ILE A 76 1.31 -9.38 0.67
CA ILE A 76 1.84 -8.77 -0.56
C ILE A 76 2.99 -7.81 -0.25
N LEU A 77 2.87 -6.97 0.79
CA LEU A 77 3.94 -6.06 1.17
C LEU A 77 5.24 -6.82 1.51
N LYS A 78 5.10 -7.96 2.20
CA LYS A 78 6.24 -8.81 2.58
C LYS A 78 6.89 -9.55 1.40
N SER A 79 6.17 -9.81 0.30
CA SER A 79 6.77 -10.46 -0.87
C SER A 79 7.70 -9.55 -1.67
N HIS A 80 7.67 -8.24 -1.39
CA HIS A 80 8.53 -7.23 -2.04
C HIS A 80 9.69 -6.73 -1.16
N GLN A 81 9.86 -7.30 0.04
CA GLN A 81 11.00 -7.07 0.95
C GLN A 81 12.12 -8.06 0.66
#